data_AF-A0A0K8UJ62-F1
#
_entry.id   AF-A0A0K8UJ62-F1
#
_cell.length_a   1.000
_cell.length_b   1.000
_cell.length_c   1.000
_cell.angle_alpha   90.00
_cell.angle_beta   90.00
_cell.angle_gamma   90.00
#
_symmetry.space_group_name_H-M   'P 1'
#
loop_
_entity.id
_entity.type
_entity.pdbx_description
1 polymer ?
#
loop_
_entity_poly.entity_id
_entity_poly.type
_entity_poly.pdbx_seq_one_letter_code
_entity_poly.pdbx_strand_id
1 'polypeptide(L)'
;MVWLAAADVRYMEYFSLCAPLSERELASSPNNLIALRLLQSLMVGCKIYAIKKNHLESITYELIYTKAPKITHKSKESVLDILIASLRRILYYLDKNRFPYYWDTKENLLFLTRNRDRLSYTHRCLRTLLTNVSSMRGNTVVTYEEVESFFGVETNAYVYNVDDFGVYRHFHNIA
;
A
#
# COMPACT_ATOMS: atom_id res chain seq x y z
N MET A 1 12.12 16.17 -20.47
CA MET A 1 10.91 16.80 -19.89
C MET A 1 9.68 16.11 -20.50
N VAL A 2 9.35 14.88 -20.06
CA VAL A 2 8.29 14.03 -20.66
C VAL A 2 7.39 13.38 -19.59
N TRP A 3 7.44 13.84 -18.34
CA TRP A 3 6.66 13.26 -17.23
C TRP A 3 5.25 13.86 -17.06
N LEU A 4 4.80 14.71 -18.00
CA LEU A 4 3.53 15.45 -17.90
C LEU A 4 2.36 14.86 -18.70
N ALA A 5 2.55 13.78 -19.47
CA ALA A 5 1.53 13.36 -20.44
C ALA A 5 0.50 12.33 -19.94
N ALA A 6 0.60 11.84 -18.70
CA ALA A 6 -0.32 10.81 -18.18
C ALA A 6 -1.16 11.24 -16.97
N ALA A 7 -1.07 12.49 -16.52
CA ALA A 7 -1.90 12.99 -15.42
C ALA A 7 -3.27 13.45 -15.97
N ASP A 8 -4.34 12.76 -15.56
CA ASP A 8 -5.73 13.20 -15.72
C ASP A 8 -5.83 14.67 -15.26
N VAL A 9 -6.17 15.56 -16.19
CA VAL A 9 -5.96 17.02 -16.21
C VAL A 9 -6.68 17.77 -15.07
N ARG A 10 -7.41 17.05 -14.20
CA ARG A 10 -8.20 17.63 -13.10
C ARG A 10 -7.45 17.79 -11.77
N TYR A 11 -6.17 17.43 -11.71
CA TYR A 11 -5.36 17.51 -10.47
C TYR A 11 -4.09 18.38 -10.62
N MET A 12 -4.12 19.39 -11.51
CA MET A 12 -2.98 20.29 -11.69
C MET A 12 -2.56 21.06 -10.42
N GLU A 13 -3.47 21.26 -9.46
CA GLU A 13 -3.17 21.92 -8.17
C GLU A 13 -2.45 21.03 -7.15
N TYR A 14 -2.32 19.72 -7.41
CA TYR A 14 -1.60 18.78 -6.51
C TYR A 14 -0.15 18.52 -6.92
N PHE A 15 0.35 19.19 -7.97
CA PHE A 15 1.73 19.02 -8.47
C PHE A 15 2.82 19.49 -7.49
N SER A 16 2.48 20.08 -6.35
CA SER A 16 3.44 20.50 -5.31
C SER A 16 3.70 19.46 -4.21
N LEU A 17 3.22 18.22 -4.35
CA LEU A 17 3.41 17.16 -3.35
C LEU A 17 4.29 15.99 -3.83
N CYS A 18 5.17 16.24 -4.81
CA CYS A 18 6.35 15.40 -4.98
C CYS A 18 7.35 15.76 -3.89
N ALA A 19 7.55 14.89 -2.90
CA ALA A 19 8.61 15.00 -1.92
C ALA A 19 9.80 14.12 -2.37
N PRO A 20 10.76 14.61 -3.16
CA PRO A 20 11.88 13.80 -3.67
C PRO A 20 12.77 13.16 -2.58
N LEU A 21 12.70 13.65 -1.33
CA LEU A 21 13.34 13.00 -0.18
C LEU A 21 12.67 11.66 0.20
N SER A 22 11.39 11.48 -0.13
CA SER A 22 10.58 10.33 0.27
C SER A 22 10.78 9.10 -0.63
N GLU A 23 11.11 9.31 -1.91
CA GLU A 23 11.50 8.23 -2.84
C GLU A 23 12.81 7.56 -2.41
N ARG A 24 13.78 8.35 -1.92
CA ARG A 24 15.07 7.84 -1.46
C ARG A 24 14.95 6.98 -0.20
N GLU A 25 14.05 7.36 0.70
CA GLU A 25 13.83 6.63 1.95
C GLU A 25 12.97 5.37 1.75
N LEU A 26 11.98 5.42 0.87
CA LEU A 26 11.26 4.23 0.40
C LEU A 26 12.19 3.25 -0.34
N ALA A 27 13.06 3.75 -1.24
CA ALA A 27 14.08 2.94 -1.90
C ALA A 27 15.06 2.29 -0.90
N SER A 28 15.29 2.93 0.25
CA SER A 28 16.13 2.37 1.32
C SER A 28 15.42 1.30 2.16
N SER A 29 14.12 1.06 1.94
CA SER A 29 13.30 0.11 2.69
C SER A 29 12.64 -0.93 1.75
N PRO A 30 13.40 -1.92 1.25
CA PRO A 30 12.92 -2.85 0.23
C PRO A 30 11.67 -3.64 0.68
N ASN A 31 11.58 -4.03 1.96
CA ASN A 31 10.41 -4.75 2.46
C ASN A 31 9.13 -3.89 2.44
N ASN A 32 9.23 -2.59 2.70
CA ASN A 32 8.08 -1.68 2.62
C ASN A 32 7.62 -1.48 1.16
N LEU A 33 8.56 -1.39 0.22
CA LEU A 33 8.24 -1.30 -1.21
C LEU A 33 7.59 -2.58 -1.73
N ILE A 34 8.13 -3.75 -1.37
CA ILE A 34 7.53 -5.05 -1.73
C ILE A 34 6.13 -5.14 -1.12
N ALA A 35 5.96 -4.79 0.15
CA ALA A 35 4.65 -4.80 0.80
C ALA A 35 3.66 -3.83 0.13
N LEU A 36 4.08 -2.60 -0.24
CA LEU A 36 3.23 -1.65 -0.96
C LEU A 36 2.77 -2.20 -2.30
N ARG A 37 3.68 -2.77 -3.09
CA ARG A 37 3.36 -3.33 -4.42
C ARG A 37 2.48 -4.56 -4.32
N LEU A 38 2.77 -5.47 -3.38
CA LEU A 38 1.93 -6.63 -3.12
C LEU A 38 0.53 -6.20 -2.62
N LEU A 39 0.45 -5.18 -1.75
CA LEU A 39 -0.82 -4.64 -1.28
C LEU A 39 -1.64 -4.03 -2.42
N GLN A 40 -1.01 -3.30 -3.35
CA GLN A 40 -1.68 -2.79 -4.56
C GLN A 40 -2.28 -3.93 -5.38
N SER A 41 -1.52 -4.99 -5.61
CA SER A 41 -1.98 -6.18 -6.36
C SER A 41 -3.14 -6.87 -5.64
N LEU A 42 -3.06 -7.02 -4.32
CA LEU A 42 -4.14 -7.58 -3.50
C LEU A 42 -5.42 -6.73 -3.55
N MET A 43 -5.30 -5.39 -3.55
CA MET A 43 -6.45 -4.51 -3.72
C MET A 43 -7.13 -4.75 -5.06
N VAL A 44 -6.35 -4.86 -6.15
CA VAL A 44 -6.86 -5.13 -7.50
C VAL A 44 -7.51 -6.50 -7.57
N GLY A 45 -6.84 -7.55 -7.07
CA GLY A 45 -7.36 -8.92 -7.04
C GLY A 45 -8.66 -9.05 -6.24
N CYS A 46 -8.76 -8.33 -5.12
CA CYS A 46 -9.97 -8.29 -4.30
C CYS A 46 -11.03 -7.28 -4.80
N LYS A 47 -10.82 -6.63 -5.95
CA LYS A 47 -11.72 -5.60 -6.52
C LYS A 47 -11.99 -4.42 -5.57
N ILE A 48 -11.01 -4.06 -4.74
CA ILE A 48 -11.07 -2.95 -3.79
C ILE A 48 -10.63 -1.66 -4.50
N TYR A 49 -11.58 -0.94 -5.13
CA TYR A 49 -11.28 0.27 -5.90
C TYR A 49 -11.40 1.58 -5.12
N ALA A 50 -11.96 1.55 -3.90
CA ALA A 50 -12.09 2.74 -3.07
C ALA A 50 -10.75 3.19 -2.48
N ILE A 51 -9.82 2.26 -2.28
CA ILE A 51 -8.47 2.55 -1.81
C ILE A 51 -7.58 2.75 -3.03
N LYS A 52 -7.18 3.99 -3.25
CA LYS A 52 -6.29 4.38 -4.37
C LYS A 52 -4.81 4.36 -3.95
N LYS A 53 -3.90 4.39 -4.92
CA LYS A 53 -2.45 4.47 -4.72
C LYS A 53 -2.01 5.45 -3.62
N ASN A 54 -2.50 6.69 -3.65
CA ASN A 54 -2.13 7.73 -2.67
C ASN A 54 -2.50 7.36 -1.22
N HIS A 55 -3.54 6.55 -1.00
CA HIS A 55 -3.90 6.06 0.33
C HIS A 55 -2.85 5.08 0.84
N LEU A 56 -2.43 4.16 -0.03
CA LEU A 56 -1.44 3.14 0.29
C LEU A 56 -0.08 3.79 0.54
N GLU A 57 0.33 4.73 -0.31
CA GLU A 57 1.56 5.50 -0.12
C GLU A 57 1.56 6.28 1.20
N SER A 58 0.46 6.95 1.53
CA SER A 58 0.34 7.70 2.79
C SER A 58 0.56 6.79 4.01
N ILE A 59 0.02 5.56 3.97
CA ILE A 59 0.23 4.59 5.04
C ILE A 59 1.66 4.07 5.05
N THR A 60 2.24 3.78 3.89
CA THR A 60 3.63 3.29 3.82
C THR A 60 4.59 4.33 4.39
N TYR A 61 4.43 5.61 4.01
CA TYR A 61 5.21 6.70 4.60
C TYR A 61 4.98 6.79 6.10
N GLU A 62 3.73 6.78 6.54
CA GLU A 62 3.41 6.82 7.95
C GLU A 62 4.12 5.71 8.73
N LEU A 63 4.06 4.46 8.26
CA LEU A 63 4.71 3.33 8.92
C LEU A 63 6.23 3.45 8.95
N ILE A 64 6.85 4.01 7.92
CA ILE A 64 8.30 4.25 7.88
C ILE A 64 8.70 5.29 8.93
N TYR A 65 7.99 6.41 8.99
CA TYR A 65 8.38 7.56 9.82
C TYR A 65 7.86 7.50 11.25
N THR A 66 6.70 6.91 11.52
CA THR A 66 6.20 6.72 12.89
C THR A 66 6.99 5.65 13.65
N LYS A 67 7.60 4.70 12.93
CA LYS A 67 8.53 3.71 13.51
C LYS A 67 9.97 4.23 13.65
N ALA A 68 10.26 5.43 13.16
CA ALA A 68 11.55 6.09 13.36
C ALA A 68 11.56 6.90 14.66
N PRO A 69 11.74 6.24 15.82
CA PRO A 69 12.59 6.86 16.83
C PRO A 69 13.64 5.89 17.38
N LYS A 70 14.88 6.37 17.38
CA LYS A 70 16.01 6.08 18.30
C LYS A 70 15.85 4.77 19.10
N ILE A 71 16.59 3.70 18.74
CA ILE A 71 17.21 2.68 19.63
C ILE A 71 17.50 1.38 18.84
N THR A 72 18.80 1.15 18.64
CA THR A 72 19.65 -0.07 18.51
C THR A 72 19.14 -1.48 18.20
N HIS A 73 17.86 -1.77 17.98
CA HIS A 73 17.43 -3.09 17.49
C HIS A 73 16.43 -2.96 16.35
N LYS A 74 16.96 -2.91 15.11
CA LYS A 74 16.18 -3.20 13.91
C LYS A 74 15.72 -4.65 14.00
N SER A 75 14.54 -4.92 14.57
CA SER A 75 13.88 -6.19 14.29
C SER A 75 13.71 -6.24 12.76
N LYS A 76 14.11 -7.35 12.14
CA LYS A 76 13.90 -7.54 10.70
C LYS A 76 12.39 -7.73 10.49
N GLU A 77 11.67 -6.63 10.32
CA GLU A 77 10.25 -6.68 9.99
C GLU A 77 10.08 -7.40 8.65
N SER A 78 9.24 -8.43 8.64
CA SER A 78 8.90 -9.16 7.43
C SER A 78 7.96 -8.33 6.54
N VAL A 79 7.89 -8.65 5.25
CA VAL A 79 6.91 -8.07 4.32
C VAL A 79 5.48 -8.28 4.83
N LEU A 80 5.21 -9.46 5.42
CA LEU A 80 3.90 -9.80 5.99
C LEU A 80 3.52 -8.91 7.17
N ASP A 81 4.49 -8.56 8.02
CA ASP A 81 4.28 -7.69 9.17
C ASP A 81 3.84 -6.30 8.74
N ILE A 82 4.50 -5.80 7.70
CA ILE A 82 4.21 -4.51 7.07
C ILE A 82 2.83 -4.55 6.43
N LEU A 83 2.47 -5.61 5.69
CA LEU A 83 1.14 -5.78 5.11
C LEU A 83 0.04 -5.75 6.18
N ILE A 84 0.21 -6.50 7.27
CA ILE A 84 -0.76 -6.53 8.38
C ILE A 84 -0.89 -5.15 9.01
N ALA A 85 0.24 -4.47 9.27
CA ALA A 85 0.24 -3.12 9.82
C ALA A 85 -0.49 -2.14 8.90
N SER A 86 -0.23 -2.20 7.59
CA SER A 86 -0.90 -1.38 6.58
C SER A 86 -2.41 -1.61 6.55
N LEU A 87 -2.85 -2.87 6.48
CA LEU A 87 -4.27 -3.23 6.48
C LEU A 87 -5.00 -2.76 7.74
N ARG A 88 -4.39 -2.95 8.91
CA ARG A 88 -4.92 -2.45 10.19
C ARG A 88 -5.06 -0.93 10.17
N ARG A 89 -4.07 -0.22 9.59
CA ARG A 89 -4.09 1.24 9.51
C ARG A 89 -5.17 1.75 8.56
N ILE A 90 -5.36 1.12 7.40
CA ILE A 90 -6.46 1.43 6.48
C ILE A 90 -7.80 1.28 7.20
N LEU A 91 -8.03 0.14 7.86
CA LEU A 91 -9.28 -0.13 8.57
C LEU A 91 -9.51 0.89 9.70
N TYR A 92 -8.47 1.23 10.46
CA TYR A 92 -8.57 2.27 11.49
C TYR A 92 -9.05 3.61 10.91
N TYR A 93 -8.49 4.04 9.77
CA TYR A 93 -8.90 5.29 9.12
C TYR A 93 -10.31 5.25 8.55
N LEU A 94 -10.74 4.10 8.01
CA LEU A 94 -12.11 3.89 7.58
C LEU A 94 -13.08 3.93 8.78
N ASP A 95 -12.75 3.27 9.89
CA ASP A 95 -13.56 3.25 11.11
C ASP A 95 -13.68 4.65 11.74
N LYS A 96 -12.61 5.46 11.67
CA LYS A 96 -12.61 6.85 12.11
C LYS A 96 -13.25 7.82 11.11
N ASN A 97 -13.66 7.33 9.93
CA ASN A 97 -14.15 8.13 8.82
C ASN A 97 -13.23 9.32 8.48
N ARG A 98 -11.91 9.12 8.66
CA ARG A 98 -10.87 10.10 8.35
C ARG A 98 -9.60 9.38 7.96
N PHE A 99 -9.17 9.60 6.72
CA PHE A 99 -7.93 9.09 6.17
C PHE A 99 -7.01 10.27 5.87
N PRO A 100 -6.12 10.65 6.80
CA PRO A 100 -5.23 11.78 6.60
C PRO A 100 -4.25 11.49 5.45
N TYR A 101 -3.97 12.48 4.63
CA TYR A 101 -2.81 12.42 3.76
C TYR A 101 -1.53 12.60 4.58
N TYR A 102 -0.49 11.80 4.33
CA TYR A 102 0.69 11.78 5.20
C TYR A 102 1.41 13.13 5.26
N TRP A 103 1.61 13.78 4.11
CA TRP A 103 2.33 15.05 4.03
C TRP A 103 1.48 16.26 4.43
N ASP A 104 0.16 16.14 4.32
CA ASP A 104 -0.78 17.14 4.83
C ASP A 104 -1.94 16.45 5.58
N THR A 105 -1.79 16.37 6.90
CA THR A 105 -2.78 15.72 7.77
C THR A 105 -4.11 16.47 7.88
N LYS A 106 -4.19 17.70 7.35
CA LYS A 106 -5.45 18.44 7.23
C LYS A 106 -6.31 17.86 6.10
N GLU A 107 -5.68 17.36 5.05
CA GLU A 107 -6.37 16.72 3.93
C GLU A 107 -6.89 15.34 4.32
N ASN A 108 -8.10 15.02 3.86
CA ASN A 108 -8.76 13.75 4.10
C ASN A 108 -9.01 13.01 2.78
N LEU A 109 -8.24 11.98 2.52
CA LEU A 109 -8.29 11.19 1.29
C LEU A 109 -9.63 10.47 1.09
N LEU A 110 -10.43 10.23 2.14
CA LEU A 110 -11.77 9.64 1.98
C LEU A 110 -12.71 10.51 1.15
N PHE A 111 -12.46 11.82 1.05
CA PHE A 111 -13.27 12.70 0.17
C PHE A 111 -13.17 12.31 -1.31
N LEU A 112 -12.11 11.60 -1.70
CA LEU A 112 -11.95 11.05 -3.06
C LEU A 112 -12.89 9.86 -3.32
N THR A 113 -13.52 9.31 -2.28
CA THR A 113 -14.41 8.16 -2.34
C THR A 113 -15.80 8.55 -1.85
N ARG A 114 -16.64 9.03 -2.77
CA ARG A 114 -17.98 9.58 -2.45
C ARG A 114 -19.06 8.54 -2.21
N ASN A 115 -18.84 7.27 -2.57
CA ASN A 115 -19.88 6.24 -2.55
C ASN A 115 -19.79 5.39 -1.26
N ARG A 116 -20.83 5.48 -0.41
CA ARG A 116 -20.94 4.77 0.87
C ARG A 116 -21.04 3.25 0.72
N ASP A 117 -21.72 2.75 -0.32
CA ASP A 117 -21.84 1.32 -0.58
C ASP A 117 -20.48 0.73 -0.96
N ARG A 118 -19.70 1.46 -1.78
CA ARG A 118 -18.32 1.08 -2.12
C ARG A 118 -17.41 1.08 -0.91
N LEU A 119 -17.57 2.02 0.02
CA LEU A 119 -16.81 2.04 1.28
C LEU A 119 -17.18 0.85 2.17
N SER A 120 -18.46 0.50 2.29
CA SER A 120 -18.93 -0.64 3.09
C SER A 120 -18.44 -1.97 2.51
N TYR A 121 -18.48 -2.12 1.19
CA TYR A 121 -17.88 -3.26 0.48
C TYR A 121 -16.37 -3.34 0.73
N THR A 122 -15.67 -2.23 0.53
CA THR A 122 -14.22 -2.12 0.77
C THR A 122 -13.85 -2.52 2.19
N HIS A 123 -14.59 -2.04 3.18
CA HIS A 123 -14.37 -2.37 4.58
C HIS A 123 -14.51 -3.86 4.86
N ARG A 124 -15.55 -4.50 4.32
CA ARG A 124 -15.74 -5.96 4.42
C ARG A 124 -14.59 -6.72 3.79
N CYS A 125 -14.22 -6.39 2.54
CA CYS A 125 -13.13 -7.04 1.83
C CYS A 125 -11.78 -6.88 2.55
N LEU A 126 -11.49 -5.68 3.07
CA LEU A 126 -10.28 -5.42 3.86
C LEU A 126 -10.24 -6.22 5.16
N ARG A 127 -11.38 -6.40 5.85
CA ARG A 127 -11.45 -7.26 7.04
C ARG A 127 -11.21 -8.72 6.71
N THR A 128 -11.79 -9.23 5.62
CA THR A 128 -11.52 -10.59 5.15
C THR A 128 -10.05 -10.76 4.78
N LEU A 129 -9.49 -9.81 4.02
CA LEU A 129 -8.08 -9.83 3.65
C LEU A 129 -7.16 -9.82 4.89
N LEU A 130 -7.42 -8.91 5.85
CA LEU A 130 -6.65 -8.86 7.10
C LEU A 130 -6.75 -10.16 7.89
N THR A 131 -7.94 -10.77 7.97
CA THR A 131 -8.14 -12.05 8.66
C THR A 131 -7.31 -13.16 8.01
N ASN A 132 -7.37 -13.27 6.68
CA ASN A 132 -6.62 -14.26 5.92
C ASN A 132 -5.11 -14.06 6.10
N VAL A 133 -4.60 -12.84 5.87
CA VAL A 133 -3.18 -12.51 6.03
C VAL A 133 -2.71 -12.76 7.48
N SER A 134 -3.54 -12.44 8.47
CA SER A 134 -3.21 -12.68 9.88
C SER A 134 -3.20 -14.17 10.24
N SER A 135 -4.10 -14.96 9.64
CA SER A 135 -4.13 -16.42 9.84
C SER A 135 -2.90 -17.11 9.26
N MET A 136 -2.35 -16.60 8.15
CA MET A 136 -1.10 -17.10 7.58
C MET A 136 0.07 -16.91 8.55
N ARG A 137 0.11 -15.75 9.24
CA ARG A 137 1.24 -15.41 10.11
C ARG A 137 1.47 -16.40 11.24
N GLY A 138 0.41 -16.90 11.89
CA GLY A 138 0.51 -17.92 12.96
C GLY A 138 1.71 -17.74 13.91
N ASN A 139 2.41 -18.84 14.20
CA ASN A 139 3.71 -18.88 14.89
C ASN A 139 4.89 -19.13 13.93
N THR A 140 4.69 -18.93 12.63
CA THR A 140 5.63 -19.36 11.58
C THR A 140 6.20 -18.16 10.82
N VAL A 141 7.45 -18.30 10.34
CA VAL A 141 8.03 -17.35 9.41
C VAL A 141 7.40 -17.61 8.05
N VAL A 142 6.63 -16.64 7.56
CA VAL A 142 5.98 -16.71 6.24
C VAL A 142 6.73 -15.83 5.26
N THR A 143 7.11 -16.38 4.10
CA THR A 143 7.77 -15.62 3.03
C THR A 143 6.74 -14.86 2.19
N TYR A 144 7.17 -13.87 1.40
CA TYR A 144 6.23 -13.11 0.57
C TYR A 144 5.72 -13.95 -0.61
N GLU A 145 6.49 -14.94 -1.09
CA GLU A 145 6.07 -15.91 -2.10
C GLU A 145 4.94 -16.83 -1.60
N GLU A 146 4.93 -17.16 -0.30
CA GLU A 146 3.82 -17.91 0.30
C GLU A 146 2.53 -17.08 0.35
N VAL A 147 2.65 -15.77 0.59
CA VAL A 147 1.53 -14.82 0.51
C VAL A 147 0.99 -14.73 -0.91
N GLU A 148 1.88 -14.59 -1.88
CA GLU A 148 1.57 -14.63 -3.31
C GLU A 148 0.72 -15.86 -3.67
N SER A 149 1.23 -17.05 -3.37
CA SER A 149 0.57 -18.33 -3.67
C SER A 149 -0.81 -18.44 -3.01
N PHE A 150 -0.94 -18.05 -1.74
CA PHE A 150 -2.21 -18.15 -1.01
C PHE A 150 -3.33 -17.28 -1.62
N PHE A 151 -2.98 -16.10 -2.14
CA PHE A 151 -3.95 -15.19 -2.74
C PHE A 151 -4.11 -15.35 -4.27
N GLY A 152 -3.40 -16.32 -4.88
CA GLY A 152 -3.41 -16.51 -6.34
C GLY A 152 -2.79 -15.33 -7.10
N VAL A 153 -1.87 -14.60 -6.47
CA VAL A 153 -1.14 -13.47 -7.05
C VAL A 153 0.30 -13.89 -7.20
N GLU A 154 0.89 -13.85 -8.39
CA GLU A 154 2.28 -14.24 -8.60
C GLU A 154 3.11 -13.14 -9.26
N THR A 155 4.36 -13.03 -8.83
CA THR A 155 5.37 -12.21 -9.49
C THR A 155 5.69 -12.78 -10.88
N ASN A 156 5.31 -12.07 -11.93
CA ASN A 156 5.60 -12.41 -13.32
C ASN A 156 7.08 -12.14 -13.64
N ALA A 157 7.85 -13.21 -13.87
CA ALA A 157 9.28 -13.13 -14.19
C ALA A 157 9.58 -12.48 -15.55
N TYR A 158 8.60 -12.44 -16.46
CA TYR A 158 8.77 -11.98 -17.85
C TYR A 158 8.32 -10.54 -18.07
N VAL A 159 7.58 -9.95 -17.13
CA VAL A 159 7.01 -8.60 -17.27
C VAL A 159 7.60 -7.68 -16.22
N TYR A 160 8.31 -6.66 -16.69
CA TYR A 160 8.81 -5.56 -15.86
C TYR A 160 7.87 -4.36 -15.99
N ASN A 161 7.58 -3.74 -14.86
CA ASN A 161 6.85 -2.48 -14.78
C ASN A 161 7.73 -1.40 -14.15
N VAL A 162 7.31 -0.16 -14.35
CA VAL A 162 7.96 1.02 -13.79
C VAL A 162 6.91 1.78 -12.99
N ASP A 163 7.19 2.02 -11.72
CA ASP A 163 6.48 2.99 -10.89
C ASP A 163 7.41 4.13 -10.50
N ASP A 164 6.92 5.06 -9.68
CA ASP A 164 7.68 6.21 -9.20
C ASP A 164 8.91 5.80 -8.35
N PHE A 165 9.00 4.53 -7.96
CA PHE A 165 10.11 3.97 -7.17
C PHE A 165 11.07 3.11 -8.02
N GLY A 166 10.84 3.02 -9.33
CA GLY A 166 11.73 2.36 -10.29
C GLY A 166 11.18 1.07 -10.88
N VAL A 167 12.08 0.29 -11.48
CA VAL A 167 11.74 -0.93 -12.21
C VAL A 167 11.48 -2.09 -11.26
N TYR A 168 10.42 -2.87 -11.50
CA TYR A 168 10.08 -4.04 -10.71
C TYR A 168 9.36 -5.11 -11.54
N ARG A 169 9.28 -6.33 -11.01
CA ARG A 169 8.52 -7.42 -11.64
C ARG A 169 7.03 -7.27 -11.34
N HIS A 170 6.20 -7.35 -12.36
CA HIS A 170 4.75 -7.20 -12.21
C HIS A 170 4.14 -8.34 -11.42
N PHE A 171 3.17 -8.06 -10.56
CA PHE A 171 2.32 -9.10 -9.98
C PHE A 171 1.08 -9.29 -10.86
N HIS A 172 0.75 -10.52 -11.19
CA HIS A 172 -0.43 -10.86 -11.96
C HIS A 172 -1.29 -11.87 -11.20
N ASN A 173 -2.60 -11.84 -11.44
CA ASN A 173 -3.47 -12.90 -10.95
C ASN A 173 -3.34 -14.12 -11.86
N ILE A 174 -3.22 -15.29 -11.26
CA ILE A 174 -3.37 -16.55 -11.99
C ILE A 174 -4.88 -16.74 -12.23
N ALA A 175 -5.26 -16.78 -13.50
CA ALA A 175 -6.65 -17.02 -13.91
C ALA A 175 -7.04 -18.49 -13.70
#